data_AF-A0A9X3VC35-F1
#
_entry.id   AF-A0A9X3VC35-F1
#
_cell.length_a   1.000
_cell.length_b   1.000
_cell.length_c   1.000
_cell.angle_alpha   90.00
_cell.angle_beta   90.00
_cell.angle_gamma   90.00
#
_symmetry.space_group_name_H-M   'P 1'
#
loop_
_entity.id
_entity.type
_entity.pdbx_description
1 polymer ?
#
loop_
_entity_poly.entity_id
_entity_poly.type
_entity_poly.pdbx_seq_one_letter_code
_entity_poly.pdbx_strand_id
1 'polypeptide(L)'
;MAMFFHVVGRGGSGKSTLILAYAEYFERKGKRCAGQDPFIFHNRADALREQPGADVYFIEHCDMRTVDQLPGEMVIQMSRSAQILPAAGTLQLREVQANG
;
A
#
# COMPACT_ATOMS: atom_id res chain seq x y z
N MET A 1 -6.52 11.34 11.65
CA MET A 1 -5.93 9.99 11.74
C MET A 1 -5.25 9.70 10.41
N ALA A 2 -4.08 9.07 10.42
CA ALA A 2 -3.36 8.80 9.18
C ALA A 2 -4.07 7.74 8.33
N MET A 3 -3.97 7.84 7.02
CA MET A 3 -4.50 6.86 6.07
C MET A 3 -3.40 5.86 5.71
N PHE A 4 -3.71 4.56 5.69
CA PHE A 4 -2.76 3.53 5.28
C PHE A 4 -3.26 2.83 4.01
N PHE A 5 -2.36 2.74 3.03
CA PHE A 5 -2.56 2.04 1.78
C PHE A 5 -1.59 0.86 1.72
N HIS A 6 -2.11 -0.35 1.81
CA HIS A 6 -1.35 -1.58 1.62
C HIS A 6 -1.36 -1.95 0.14
N VAL A 7 -0.24 -1.73 -0.55
CA VAL A 7 -0.11 -2.00 -1.99
C VAL A 7 0.53 -3.36 -2.17
N VAL A 8 -0.24 -4.34 -2.63
CA VAL A 8 0.18 -5.74 -2.71
C VAL A 8 0.30 -6.20 -4.15
N GLY A 9 1.38 -6.89 -4.52
CA GLY A 9 1.55 -7.41 -5.87
C GLY A 9 2.91 -8.05 -6.09
N ARG A 10 3.11 -8.69 -7.25
CA ARG A 10 4.38 -9.32 -7.61
C ARG A 10 5.49 -8.30 -7.90
N GLY A 11 6.74 -8.76 -7.92
CA GLY A 11 7.83 -7.99 -8.53
C GLY A 11 7.47 -7.57 -9.95
N GLY A 12 7.72 -6.30 -10.30
CA GLY A 12 7.40 -5.75 -11.62
C GLY A 12 5.92 -5.41 -11.87
N SER A 13 5.02 -5.53 -10.88
CA SER A 13 3.60 -5.23 -11.08
C SER A 13 3.25 -3.74 -11.09
N GLY A 14 4.23 -2.83 -11.07
CA GLY A 14 4.02 -1.37 -11.06
C GLY A 14 3.61 -0.76 -9.72
N LYS A 15 3.85 -1.44 -8.58
CA LYS A 15 3.49 -0.94 -7.23
C LYS A 15 4.08 0.43 -6.94
N SER A 16 5.39 0.58 -7.15
CA SER A 16 6.11 1.82 -6.85
C SER A 16 5.65 2.98 -7.75
N THR A 17 5.31 2.70 -9.01
CA THR A 17 4.71 3.70 -9.92
C THR A 17 3.33 4.16 -9.43
N LEU A 18 2.49 3.23 -8.96
CA LEU A 18 1.19 3.57 -8.40
C LEU A 18 1.33 4.40 -7.12
N ILE A 19 2.23 3.99 -6.22
CA ILE A 19 2.52 4.69 -4.97
C ILE A 19 2.92 6.14 -5.27
N LEU A 20 3.87 6.35 -6.19
CA LEU A 20 4.33 7.68 -6.56
C LEU A 20 3.17 8.56 -7.08
N ALA A 21 2.32 8.02 -7.96
CA ALA A 21 1.19 8.76 -8.51
C ALA A 21 0.16 9.18 -7.42
N TYR A 22 -0.12 8.30 -6.46
CA TYR A 22 -1.02 8.61 -5.35
C TYR A 22 -0.40 9.58 -4.34
N ALA A 23 0.88 9.43 -4.05
CA ALA A 23 1.58 10.33 -3.15
C ALA A 23 1.63 11.75 -3.71
N GLU A 24 1.97 11.93 -4.99
CA GLU A 24 1.88 13.23 -5.66
C GLU A 24 0.48 13.84 -5.57
N TYR A 25 -0.56 13.03 -5.77
CA TYR A 25 -1.95 13.49 -5.65
C TYR A 25 -2.24 14.02 -4.24
N PHE A 26 -1.84 13.30 -3.19
CA PHE A 26 -2.06 13.70 -1.80
C PHE A 26 -1.19 14.90 -1.38
N GLU A 27 0.05 14.96 -1.84
CA GLU A 27 0.95 16.10 -1.61
C GLU A 27 0.40 17.38 -2.23
N ARG A 28 -0.17 17.32 -3.44
CA ARG A 28 -0.89 18.47 -4.06
C ARG A 28 -2.13 18.92 -3.26
N LYS A 29 -2.62 18.08 -2.35
CA LYS A 29 -3.70 18.41 -1.39
C LYS A 29 -3.16 18.84 -0.02
N GLY A 30 -1.86 19.06 0.11
CA GLY A 30 -1.20 19.49 1.34
C GLY A 30 -1.04 18.38 2.38
N LYS A 31 -1.02 17.11 1.97
CA LYS A 31 -0.80 15.96 2.85
C LYS A 31 0.66 15.53 2.82
N ARG A 32 1.20 15.13 3.98
CA ARG A 32 2.53 14.52 4.08
C ARG A 32 2.42 13.02 3.81
N CYS A 33 3.14 12.53 2.81
CA CYS A 33 3.14 11.13 2.42
C CYS A 33 4.42 10.41 2.90
N ALA A 34 4.29 9.12 3.17
CA ALA A 34 5.35 8.21 3.59
C ALA A 34 5.26 6.88 2.82
N GLY A 35 6.38 6.20 2.60
CA GLY A 35 6.40 4.91 1.90
C GLY A 35 6.62 4.99 0.39
N GLN A 36 7.32 6.03 -0.06
CA GLN A 36 7.75 6.24 -1.45
C GLN A 36 9.27 6.46 -1.50
N ASP A 37 9.87 6.34 -2.68
CA ASP A 37 11.31 6.52 -2.90
C ASP A 37 11.83 7.82 -2.22
N PRO A 38 12.92 7.78 -1.44
CA PRO A 38 13.84 6.66 -1.20
C PRO A 38 13.46 5.72 -0.04
N PHE A 39 12.32 5.91 0.61
CA PHE A 39 11.90 5.17 1.80
C PHE A 39 10.67 4.28 1.52
N ILE A 40 10.91 3.06 1.05
CA ILE A 40 9.87 2.05 0.85
C ILE A 40 9.70 1.24 2.15
N PHE A 41 8.46 1.13 2.63
CA PHE A 41 8.15 0.37 3.84
C PHE A 41 7.37 -0.90 3.51
N HIS A 42 7.68 -1.99 4.20
CA HIS A 42 7.01 -3.28 4.04
C HIS A 42 6.09 -3.65 5.20
N ASN A 43 6.09 -2.87 6.28
CA ASN A 43 5.16 -3.03 7.38
C ASN A 43 4.84 -1.68 8.05
N ARG A 44 3.72 -1.65 8.78
CA ARG A 44 3.20 -0.44 9.45
C ARG A 44 4.15 0.08 10.54
N ALA A 45 4.76 -0.82 11.30
CA ALA A 45 5.57 -0.46 12.46
C ALA A 45 6.81 0.34 12.05
N ASP A 46 7.50 -0.12 11.01
CA ASP A 46 8.66 0.60 10.47
C ASP A 46 8.24 1.96 9.89
N ALA A 47 7.16 2.03 9.12
CA ALA A 47 6.69 3.29 8.54
C ALA A 47 6.38 4.36 9.62
N LEU A 48 5.72 3.94 10.71
CA LEU A 48 5.42 4.82 11.84
C LEU A 48 6.66 5.24 12.64
N ARG A 49 7.67 4.35 12.74
CA ARG A 49 8.92 4.64 13.44
C ARG A 49 9.79 5.61 12.67
N GLU A 50 9.98 5.38 11.36
CA GLU A 50 10.91 6.13 10.52
C GLU A 50 10.32 7.49 10.09
N GLN A 51 9.02 7.54 9.79
CA GLN A 51 8.34 8.76 9.33
C GLN A 51 7.10 9.04 10.18
N PRO A 52 7.26 9.35 11.48
CA PRO A 52 6.13 9.65 12.35
C PRO A 52 5.41 10.93 11.91
N GLY A 53 4.08 10.89 11.93
CA GLY A 53 3.23 12.05 11.68
C GLY A 53 2.90 12.31 10.21
N ALA A 54 3.24 11.41 9.28
CA ALA A 54 2.69 11.48 7.93
C ALA A 54 1.15 11.35 7.98
N ASP A 55 0.49 12.01 7.05
CA ASP A 55 -0.97 11.93 6.90
C ASP A 55 -1.38 10.69 6.10
N VAL A 56 -0.49 10.21 5.22
CA VAL A 56 -0.70 9.07 4.34
C VAL A 56 0.53 8.17 4.35
N TYR A 57 0.32 6.88 4.54
CA TYR A 57 1.36 5.85 4.51
C TYR A 57 1.07 4.84 3.42
N PHE A 58 2.07 4.56 2.58
CA PHE A 58 2.06 3.47 1.62
C PHE A 58 2.92 2.33 2.14
N ILE A 59 2.35 1.14 2.22
CA ILE A 59 3.04 -0.07 2.68
C ILE A 59 3.08 -1.07 1.52
N GLU A 60 4.26 -1.35 1.00
CA GLU A 60 4.45 -2.20 -0.17
C GLU A 60 4.66 -3.66 0.23
N HIS A 61 3.82 -4.56 -0.30
CA HIS A 61 3.86 -6.00 -0.04
C HIS A 61 4.19 -6.77 -1.32
N CYS A 62 5.14 -7.71 -1.25
CA CYS A 62 5.47 -8.61 -2.36
C CYS A 62 4.93 -10.02 -2.09
N ASP A 63 4.18 -10.57 -3.04
CA ASP A 63 3.72 -11.97 -3.05
C ASP A 63 2.99 -12.44 -1.78
N MET A 64 2.37 -11.52 -1.03
CA MET A 64 1.59 -11.85 0.15
C MET A 64 0.23 -12.45 -0.21
N ARG A 65 -0.20 -13.42 0.60
CA ARG A 65 -1.51 -14.08 0.49
C ARG A 65 -2.57 -13.44 1.39
N THR A 66 -2.14 -12.79 2.46
CA THR A 66 -2.99 -12.14 3.44
C THR A 66 -2.42 -10.80 3.85
N VAL A 67 -3.25 -9.82 4.15
CA VAL A 67 -2.84 -8.56 4.79
C VAL A 67 -3.72 -8.33 6.01
N ASP A 68 -3.08 -8.04 7.14
CA ASP A 68 -3.79 -7.65 8.36
C ASP A 68 -4.10 -6.15 8.31
N GLN A 69 -5.39 -5.85 8.15
CA GLN A 69 -5.91 -4.51 7.96
C GLN A 69 -6.64 -4.03 9.21
N LEU A 70 -6.29 -2.83 9.68
CA LEU A 70 -7.04 -2.13 10.72
C LEU A 70 -8.24 -1.37 10.11
N PRO A 71 -9.28 -1.06 10.91
CA PRO A 71 -10.39 -0.25 10.44
C PRO A 71 -9.93 1.09 9.84
N GLY A 72 -10.40 1.41 8.62
CA GLY A 72 -10.09 2.66 7.92
C GLY A 72 -8.84 2.63 7.04
N GLU A 73 -8.10 1.52 7.03
CA GLU A 73 -7.02 1.31 6.07
C GLU A 73 -7.57 0.84 4.72
N MET A 74 -6.75 0.85 3.68
CA MET A 74 -7.11 0.39 2.33
C MET A 74 -6.08 -0.61 1.81
N VAL A 75 -6.54 -1.68 1.16
CA VAL A 75 -5.67 -2.60 0.42
C VAL A 75 -5.87 -2.38 -1.07
N ILE A 76 -4.77 -2.17 -1.79
CA ILE A 76 -4.72 -2.11 -3.24
C ILE A 76 -3.98 -3.34 -3.75
N GLN A 77 -4.71 -4.30 -4.31
CA GLN A 77 -4.13 -5.49 -4.90
C GLN A 77 -3.81 -5.24 -6.38
N MET A 78 -2.52 -5.20 -6.70
CA MET A 78 -1.97 -5.15 -8.05
C MET A 78 -2.00 -6.55 -8.67
N SER A 79 -3.07 -6.81 -9.43
CA SER A 79 -3.17 -7.96 -10.34
C SER A 79 -3.15 -7.47 -11.81
N ARG A 80 -3.74 -8.19 -12.77
CA ARG A 80 -3.97 -7.65 -14.13
C ARG A 80 -4.76 -6.33 -14.12
N SER A 81 -5.54 -6.09 -13.07
CA SER A 81 -6.21 -4.83 -12.76
C SER A 81 -6.01 -4.52 -11.28
N ALA A 82 -5.73 -3.26 -10.92
CA ALA A 82 -5.71 -2.85 -9.52
C ALA A 82 -7.12 -3.00 -8.92
N GLN A 83 -7.24 -3.74 -7.82
CA GLN A 83 -8.49 -3.89 -7.07
C GLN A 83 -8.33 -3.24 -5.70
N ILE A 84 -9.29 -2.38 -5.33
CA ILE A 84 -9.39 -1.81 -3.99
C ILE A 84 -10.28 -2.73 -3.16
N LEU A 85 -9.74 -3.25 -2.07
CA LEU A 85 -10.45 -4.17 -1.19
C LEU A 85 -10.74 -3.43 0.14
N PRO A 86 -11.99 -2.99 0.36
CA PRO A 86 -12.38 -2.40 1.64
C PRO A 86 -12.66 -3.53 2.64
N ALA A 87 -11.85 -3.65 3.70
CA ALA A 87 -12.15 -4.58 4.79
C ALA A 87 -11.54 -4.12 6.12
N ALA A 88 -12.06 -4.65 7.22
CA ALA A 88 -11.43 -4.64 8.53
C ALA A 88 -11.17 -6.11 8.92
N GLY A 89 -9.95 -6.45 9.34
CA GLY A 89 -9.53 -7.83 9.64
C GLY A 89 -8.51 -8.40 8.65
N THR A 90 -8.28 -9.71 8.70
CA THR A 90 -7.36 -10.40 7.77
C THR A 90 -8.05 -10.60 6.41
N LEU A 91 -7.52 -9.94 5.38
CA LEU A 91 -8.04 -10.05 4.04
C LEU A 91 -7.32 -11.18 3.28
N GLN A 92 -8.08 -12.13 2.73
CA GLN A 92 -7.56 -13.12 1.79
C GLN A 92 -7.42 -12.48 0.41
N LEU A 93 -6.20 -12.46 -0.11
CA LEU A 93 -5.91 -11.92 -1.44
C LEU A 93 -6.18 -12.99 -2.50
N ARG A 94 -6.82 -12.61 -3.61
CA ARG A 94 -7.06 -13.54 -4.71
C ARG A 94 -5.70 -13.98 -5.28
N GLU A 95 -5.52 -15.26 -5.56
CA GLU A 95 -4.30 -15.72 -6.24
C GLU A 95 -4.10 -14.93 -7.54
N VAL A 96 -2.94 -14.28 -7.66
CA VAL A 96 -2.51 -13.72 -8.94
C VAL A 96 -2.17 -14.90 -9.82
N GLN A 97 -3.11 -15.41 -10.62
CA GLN A 97 -2.83 -16.50 -11.55
C GLN A 97 -1.67 -16.08 -12.46
N ALA A 98 -0.56 -16.80 -12.36
CA ALA A 98 0.48 -16.77 -13.37
C ALA A 98 -0.10 -17.52 -14.57
N ASN A 99 -0.41 -16.82 -15.66
CA ASN A 99 -0.38 -17.52 -16.92
C ASN A 99 1.09 -17.71 -17.25
N GLY A 100 1.47 -18.96 -17.50
CA GLY A 100 2.81 -19.31 -18.00
C GLY A 100 3.15 -18.61 -19.31
#